data_AF-A0A6C1QNQ5-F1
#
_entry.id   AF-A0A6C1QNQ5-F1
#
_cell.length_a   1.000
_cell.length_b   1.000
_cell.length_c   1.000
_cell.angle_alpha   90.00
_cell.angle_beta   90.00
_cell.angle_gamma   90.00
#
_symmetry.space_group_name_H-M   'P 1'
#
loop_
_entity.id
_entity.type
_entity.pdbx_description
1 polymer ?
#
loop_
_entity_poly.entity_id
_entity_poly.type
_entity_poly.pdbx_seq_one_letter_code
_entity_poly.pdbx_strand_id
1 'polypeptide(L)'
;MNGLPRTARMLALATLCAALNLVAAVLAARFYLPLYLDSLFTITLTLSFGPIAGLIAATLTNVGLHLLNRTFIAFVLCHYLTVVLTDVYRRRAPPRGVGPYVLLGFVLGFGNGLLGSLISFVVFGGITGLHAVDDVTMALILGGQNLIAAVFSAGMLTNLVDKVVSAIVAGILFDALQRRYGSSMMGRERSRSGRLQWLRRREAPMVHHRSGLVKGTMKRPSPGDSPNT
;
A
#
# COMPACT_ATOMS: atom_id res chain seq x y z
N MET A 1 11.72 -19.94 -8.09
CA MET A 1 12.02 -19.03 -6.95
C MET A 1 11.66 -19.59 -5.57
N ASN A 2 11.46 -20.92 -5.39
CA ASN A 2 10.94 -21.48 -4.12
C ASN A 2 12.01 -21.73 -3.03
N GLY A 3 13.30 -21.49 -3.29
CA GLY A 3 14.40 -21.73 -2.34
C GLY A 3 14.87 -20.53 -1.51
N LEU A 4 14.43 -19.30 -1.82
CA LEU A 4 14.91 -18.10 -1.14
C LEU A 4 14.10 -17.77 0.13
N PRO A 5 14.76 -17.33 1.22
CA PRO A 5 14.08 -16.88 2.44
C PRO A 5 13.11 -15.74 2.12
N ARG A 6 12.00 -15.65 2.87
CA ARG A 6 10.90 -14.70 2.59
C ARG A 6 11.38 -13.26 2.45
N THR A 7 12.30 -12.85 3.32
CA THR A 7 12.90 -11.52 3.30
C THR A 7 13.67 -11.26 2.01
N ALA A 8 14.46 -12.22 1.51
CA ALA A 8 15.20 -12.08 0.27
C ALA A 8 14.26 -11.92 -0.95
N ARG A 9 13.14 -12.66 -0.98
CA ARG A 9 12.13 -12.51 -2.04
C ARG A 9 11.43 -11.15 -1.98
N MET A 10 11.10 -10.68 -0.78
CA MET A 10 10.49 -9.36 -0.59
C MET A 10 11.44 -8.25 -1.06
N LEU A 11 12.72 -8.33 -0.68
CA LEU A 11 13.74 -7.37 -1.11
C LEU A 11 13.91 -7.39 -2.63
N ALA A 12 14.05 -8.57 -3.24
CA ALA A 12 14.18 -8.69 -4.69
C ALA A 12 12.98 -8.08 -5.45
N LEU A 13 11.75 -8.32 -4.98
CA LEU A 13 10.55 -7.72 -5.56
C LEU A 13 10.48 -6.21 -5.33
N ALA A 14 10.87 -5.73 -4.15
CA ALA A 14 10.92 -4.30 -3.85
C ALA A 14 11.93 -3.58 -4.75
N THR A 15 13.11 -4.15 -4.96
CA THR A 15 14.13 -3.62 -5.88
C THR A 15 13.62 -3.62 -7.32
N LEU A 16 12.97 -4.68 -7.78
CA LEU A 16 12.37 -4.73 -9.11
C LEU A 16 11.27 -3.66 -9.29
N CYS A 17 10.37 -3.54 -8.32
CA CYS A 17 9.31 -2.52 -8.36
C CYS A 17 9.90 -1.10 -8.38
N ALA A 18 10.94 -0.85 -7.59
CA ALA A 18 11.63 0.44 -7.58
C ALA A 18 12.29 0.76 -8.93
N ALA A 19 12.94 -0.22 -9.56
CA ALA A 19 13.52 -0.04 -10.89
C ALA A 19 12.45 0.25 -11.96
N LEU A 20 11.31 -0.45 -11.91
CA LEU A 20 10.20 -0.21 -12.83
C LEU A 20 9.55 1.16 -12.62
N ASN A 21 9.36 1.59 -11.37
CA ASN A 21 8.91 2.95 -11.07
C ASN A 21 9.88 4.01 -11.60
N LEU A 22 11.19 3.79 -11.44
CA LEU A 22 12.21 4.70 -11.96
C LEU A 22 12.11 4.84 -13.48
N VAL A 23 11.97 3.72 -14.19
CA VAL A 23 11.77 3.72 -15.64
C VAL A 23 10.47 4.45 -16.01
N ALA A 24 9.37 4.16 -15.33
CA ALA A 24 8.08 4.81 -15.60
C ALA A 24 8.14 6.32 -15.39
N ALA A 25 8.78 6.78 -14.31
CA ALA A 25 8.97 8.20 -14.02
C ALA A 25 9.87 8.90 -15.04
N VAL A 26 10.96 8.27 -15.46
CA VAL A 26 11.84 8.80 -16.52
C VAL A 26 11.10 8.91 -17.85
N LEU A 27 10.29 7.91 -18.21
CA LEU A 27 9.48 7.95 -19.42
C LEU A 27 8.43 9.06 -19.34
N ALA A 28 7.73 9.21 -18.20
CA ALA A 28 6.76 10.28 -18.00
C ALA A 28 7.39 11.66 -18.20
N ALA A 29 8.55 11.89 -17.59
CA ALA A 29 9.31 13.12 -17.76
C ALA A 29 9.78 13.31 -19.22
N ARG A 30 10.23 12.25 -19.89
CA ARG A 30 10.73 12.33 -21.27
C ARG A 30 9.65 12.70 -22.29
N PHE A 31 8.43 12.24 -22.05
CA PHE A 31 7.26 12.53 -22.88
C PHE A 31 6.45 13.76 -22.41
N TYR A 32 6.96 14.52 -21.44
CA TYR A 32 6.29 15.71 -20.90
C TYR A 32 4.86 15.41 -20.42
N LEU A 33 4.64 14.22 -19.85
CA LEU A 33 3.36 13.89 -19.25
C LEU A 33 3.21 14.69 -17.94
N PRO A 34 2.03 15.25 -17.63
CA PRO A 34 1.74 15.87 -16.34
C PRO A 34 1.50 14.82 -15.24
N LEU A 35 2.33 13.77 -15.21
CA LEU A 35 2.26 12.60 -14.33
C LEU A 35 3.65 12.28 -13.79
N TYR A 36 3.70 11.66 -12.61
CA TYR A 36 4.96 11.23 -11.99
C TYR A 36 5.24 9.74 -12.25
N LEU A 37 4.21 8.89 -12.23
CA LEU A 37 4.25 7.44 -12.42
C LEU A 37 5.28 6.70 -11.55
N ASP A 38 5.68 7.31 -10.44
CA ASP A 38 6.74 6.84 -9.55
C ASP A 38 6.26 5.82 -8.52
N SER A 39 4.95 5.62 -8.38
CA SER A 39 4.35 4.88 -7.25
C SER A 39 3.44 3.72 -7.64
N LEU A 40 3.26 3.47 -8.94
CA LEU A 40 2.37 2.42 -9.45
C LEU A 40 2.77 1.03 -8.91
N PHE A 41 4.05 0.66 -9.05
CA PHE A 41 4.51 -0.63 -8.56
C PHE A 41 4.64 -0.66 -7.03
N THR A 42 4.86 0.49 -6.40
CA THR A 42 4.85 0.64 -4.94
C THR A 42 3.47 0.34 -4.36
N ILE A 43 2.39 0.86 -4.97
CA ILE A 43 1.00 0.58 -4.56
C ILE A 43 0.73 -0.92 -4.71
N THR A 44 1.06 -1.51 -5.86
CA THR A 44 0.87 -2.95 -6.12
C THR A 44 1.59 -3.82 -5.09
N LEU A 45 2.85 -3.48 -4.79
CA LEU A 45 3.66 -4.20 -3.83
C LEU A 45 3.13 -4.05 -2.40
N THR A 46 2.65 -2.85 -2.04
CA THR A 46 2.04 -2.59 -0.73
C THR A 46 0.76 -3.39 -0.55
N LEU A 47 -0.12 -3.41 -1.57
CA LEU A 47 -1.34 -4.24 -1.57
C LEU A 47 -1.01 -5.73 -1.40
N SER A 48 0.11 -6.18 -1.98
CA SER A 48 0.50 -7.60 -2.00
C SER A 48 1.24 -8.08 -0.76
N PHE A 49 2.12 -7.26 -0.18
CA PHE A 49 3.06 -7.67 0.88
C PHE A 49 3.02 -6.77 2.12
N GLY A 50 2.18 -5.73 2.13
CA GLY A 50 2.04 -4.81 3.24
C GLY A 50 3.01 -3.63 3.20
N PRO A 51 3.01 -2.80 4.26
CA PRO A 51 3.60 -1.46 4.23
C PRO A 51 5.13 -1.50 4.19
N ILE A 52 5.77 -2.48 4.84
CA ILE A 52 7.25 -2.55 4.89
C ILE A 52 7.83 -2.75 3.49
N ALA A 53 7.23 -3.62 2.68
CA ALA A 53 7.68 -3.82 1.30
C ALA A 53 7.50 -2.55 0.46
N GLY A 54 6.36 -1.87 0.63
CA GLY A 54 6.08 -0.58 0.00
C GLY A 54 7.08 0.51 0.38
N LEU A 55 7.40 0.65 1.67
CA LEU A 55 8.38 1.63 2.15
C LEU A 55 9.75 1.40 1.53
N ILE A 56 10.23 0.15 1.49
CA ILE A 56 11.51 -0.18 0.85
C ILE A 56 11.50 0.22 -0.63
N ALA A 57 10.44 -0.11 -1.37
CA ALA A 57 10.32 0.28 -2.78
C ALA A 57 10.25 1.80 -2.96
N ALA A 58 9.50 2.51 -2.11
CA ALA A 58 9.39 3.96 -2.13
C ALA A 58 10.73 4.65 -1.86
N THR A 59 11.50 4.16 -0.88
CA THR A 59 12.85 4.67 -0.58
C THR A 59 13.78 4.43 -1.76
N LEU A 60 13.85 3.20 -2.28
CA LEU A 60 14.72 2.86 -3.40
C LEU A 60 14.38 3.68 -4.66
N THR A 61 13.08 3.86 -4.96
CA THR A 61 12.63 4.67 -6.09
C THR A 61 13.09 6.11 -5.95
N ASN A 62 12.86 6.74 -4.78
CA ASN A 62 13.22 8.15 -4.56
C ASN A 62 14.73 8.35 -4.48
N VAL A 63 15.50 7.40 -3.95
CA VAL A 63 16.97 7.45 -3.98
C VAL A 63 17.44 7.40 -5.44
N GLY A 64 16.88 6.51 -6.26
CA GLY A 64 17.18 6.45 -7.70
C GLY A 64 16.84 7.76 -8.42
N LEU A 65 15.67 8.33 -8.16
CA LEU A 65 15.26 9.62 -8.73
C LEU A 65 16.13 10.78 -8.24
N HIS A 66 16.55 10.78 -6.97
CA HIS A 66 17.45 11.78 -6.40
C HIS A 66 18.79 11.84 -7.13
N LEU A 67 19.32 10.70 -7.57
CA LEU A 67 20.55 10.64 -8.36
C LEU A 67 20.40 11.32 -9.74
N LEU A 68 19.17 11.38 -10.27
CA LEU A 68 18.87 12.06 -11.54
C LEU A 68 18.58 13.55 -11.33
N ASN A 69 17.82 13.88 -10.28
CA ASN A 69 17.53 15.25 -9.89
C ASN A 69 17.35 15.33 -8.37
N ARG A 70 18.17 16.19 -7.73
CA ARG A 70 18.23 16.29 -6.27
C ARG A 70 16.90 16.67 -5.63
N THR A 71 16.05 17.42 -6.33
CA THR A 71 14.72 17.85 -5.88
C THR A 71 13.84 16.69 -5.40
N PHE A 72 13.93 15.52 -6.05
CA PHE A 72 13.08 14.37 -5.73
C PHE A 72 13.21 13.87 -4.28
N ILE A 73 14.32 14.13 -3.60
CA ILE A 73 14.51 13.65 -2.22
C ILE A 73 13.46 14.19 -1.25
N ALA A 74 12.99 15.43 -1.46
CA ALA A 74 11.96 16.02 -0.61
C ALA A 74 10.61 15.31 -0.77
N PHE A 75 10.34 14.78 -1.96
CA PHE A 75 9.07 14.11 -2.32
C PHE A 75 9.01 12.64 -1.87
N VAL A 76 10.05 12.10 -1.24
CA VAL A 76 9.99 10.78 -0.61
C VAL A 76 8.87 10.69 0.43
N LEU A 77 8.55 11.81 1.10
CA LEU A 77 7.47 11.90 2.07
C LEU A 77 6.10 11.67 1.43
N CYS A 78 5.86 12.20 0.23
CA CYS A 78 4.65 11.91 -0.55
C CYS A 78 4.56 10.42 -0.89
N HIS A 79 5.69 9.81 -1.22
CA HIS A 79 5.73 8.39 -1.57
C HIS A 79 5.48 7.49 -0.33
N TYR A 80 5.99 7.88 0.84
CA TYR A 80 5.64 7.21 2.11
C TYR A 80 4.18 7.39 2.50
N LEU A 81 3.62 8.59 2.32
CA LEU A 81 2.19 8.82 2.50
C LEU A 81 1.36 7.89 1.61
N THR A 82 1.78 7.72 0.36
CA THR A 82 1.13 6.78 -0.57
C THR A 82 1.12 5.34 -0.04
N VAL A 83 2.24 4.88 0.53
CA VAL A 83 2.33 3.54 1.15
C VAL A 83 1.39 3.41 2.35
N VAL A 84 1.38 4.40 3.24
CA VAL A 84 0.53 4.39 4.45
C VAL A 84 -0.94 4.35 4.07
N LEU A 85 -1.39 5.23 3.19
CA LEU A 85 -2.78 5.28 2.73
C LEU A 85 -3.19 3.99 2.00
N THR A 86 -2.29 3.44 1.18
CA THR A 86 -2.51 2.15 0.51
C THR A 86 -2.62 0.99 1.50
N ASP A 87 -1.81 0.96 2.56
CA ASP A 87 -1.91 -0.09 3.59
C ASP A 87 -3.18 0.03 4.43
N VAL A 88 -3.61 1.25 4.76
CA VAL A 88 -4.90 1.49 5.41
C VAL A 88 -6.04 0.96 4.54
N TYR A 89 -6.01 1.26 3.24
CA TYR A 89 -6.96 0.73 2.27
C TYR A 89 -6.92 -0.79 2.21
N ARG A 90 -5.72 -1.39 2.08
CA ARG A 90 -5.50 -2.85 2.06
C ARG A 90 -6.13 -3.56 3.25
N ARG A 91 -5.96 -3.01 4.46
CA ARG A 91 -6.48 -3.59 5.72
C ARG A 91 -8.00 -3.64 5.76
N ARG A 92 -8.70 -2.82 4.98
CA ARG A 92 -10.18 -2.85 4.88
C ARG A 92 -10.71 -3.94 3.95
N ALA A 93 -9.84 -4.74 3.34
CA ALA A 93 -10.19 -5.81 2.40
C ALA A 93 -11.24 -5.38 1.35
N PRO A 94 -10.98 -4.28 0.61
CA PRO A 94 -11.96 -3.70 -0.29
C PRO A 94 -12.31 -4.68 -1.43
N PRO A 95 -13.52 -4.57 -1.99
CA PRO A 95 -13.94 -5.43 -3.08
C PRO A 95 -13.04 -5.25 -4.30
N ARG A 96 -12.99 -6.29 -5.13
CA ARG A 96 -12.27 -6.25 -6.41
C ARG A 96 -13.02 -5.41 -7.43
N GLY A 97 -12.28 -4.79 -8.35
CA GLY A 97 -12.84 -3.99 -9.43
C GLY A 97 -12.25 -2.58 -9.52
N VAL A 98 -12.52 -1.90 -10.63
CA VAL A 98 -11.90 -0.60 -10.95
C VAL A 98 -12.38 0.51 -10.00
N GLY A 99 -13.68 0.54 -9.66
CA GLY A 99 -14.27 1.58 -8.81
C GLY A 99 -13.56 1.80 -7.47
N PRO A 100 -13.31 0.75 -6.66
CA PRO A 100 -12.55 0.86 -5.42
C PRO A 100 -11.13 1.45 -5.60
N TYR A 101 -10.46 1.13 -6.71
CA TYR A 101 -9.14 1.68 -7.03
C TYR A 101 -9.18 3.15 -7.48
N VAL A 102 -10.27 3.57 -8.14
CA VAL A 102 -10.52 4.98 -8.41
C VAL A 102 -10.59 5.77 -7.10
N LEU A 103 -11.38 5.28 -6.13
CA LEU A 103 -11.49 5.92 -4.81
C LEU A 103 -10.15 5.95 -4.07
N LEU A 104 -9.38 4.86 -4.11
CA LEU A 104 -8.02 4.84 -3.58
C LEU A 104 -7.18 5.94 -4.23
N GLY A 105 -7.21 6.03 -5.56
CA GLY A 105 -6.51 7.05 -6.32
C GLY A 105 -6.88 8.48 -5.94
N PHE A 106 -8.16 8.77 -5.71
CA PHE A 106 -8.61 10.08 -5.20
C PHE A 106 -8.01 10.40 -3.83
N VAL A 107 -8.05 9.44 -2.90
CA VAL A 107 -7.50 9.62 -1.54
C VAL A 107 -5.98 9.84 -1.59
N LEU A 108 -5.28 9.04 -2.41
CA LEU A 108 -3.84 9.17 -2.63
C LEU A 108 -3.48 10.50 -3.27
N GLY A 109 -4.21 10.90 -4.31
CA GLY A 109 -3.96 12.12 -5.08
C GLY A 109 -4.23 13.38 -4.28
N PHE A 110 -5.31 13.41 -3.50
CA PHE A 110 -5.60 14.52 -2.60
C PHE A 110 -4.52 14.66 -1.51
N GLY A 111 -4.16 13.55 -0.86
CA GLY A 111 -3.11 13.56 0.17
C GLY A 111 -1.75 14.00 -0.38
N ASN A 112 -1.34 13.41 -1.51
CA ASN A 112 -0.06 13.73 -2.14
C ASN A 112 -0.03 15.12 -2.76
N GLY A 113 -1.13 15.58 -3.35
CA GLY A 113 -1.16 16.93 -3.91
C GLY A 113 -1.05 17.99 -2.83
N LEU A 114 -1.65 17.78 -1.63
CA LEU A 114 -1.61 18.78 -0.57
C LEU A 114 -0.21 18.83 0.02
N LEU A 115 0.33 17.66 0.36
CA LEU A 115 1.69 17.53 0.88
C LEU A 115 2.74 17.98 -0.14
N GLY A 116 2.58 17.58 -1.40
CA GLY A 116 3.48 17.93 -2.50
C GLY A 116 3.47 19.42 -2.83
N SER A 117 2.29 20.06 -2.83
CA SER A 117 2.18 21.51 -3.01
C SER A 117 2.82 22.28 -1.85
N LEU A 118 2.61 21.79 -0.62
CA LEU A 118 3.23 22.38 0.57
C LEU A 118 4.76 22.28 0.52
N ILE A 119 5.29 21.11 0.15
CA ILE A 119 6.73 20.89 -0.04
C ILE A 119 7.26 21.80 -1.16
N SER A 120 6.57 21.84 -2.31
CA SER A 120 6.92 22.71 -3.43
C SER A 120 7.04 24.18 -3.00
N PHE A 121 6.02 24.69 -2.31
CA PHE A 121 5.98 26.08 -1.88
C PHE A 121 7.03 26.40 -0.81
N VAL A 122 7.11 25.61 0.25
CA VAL A 122 7.97 25.91 1.41
C VAL A 122 9.45 25.66 1.13
N VAL A 123 9.78 24.59 0.40
CA VAL A 123 11.17 24.17 0.19
C VAL A 123 11.76 24.78 -1.09
N PHE A 124 10.93 24.96 -2.13
CA PHE A 124 11.40 25.37 -3.46
C PHE A 124 10.82 26.70 -3.93
N GLY A 125 10.04 27.41 -3.10
CA GLY A 125 9.41 28.68 -3.48
C GLY A 125 8.30 28.54 -4.53
N GLY A 126 7.79 27.31 -4.74
CA GLY A 126 6.69 27.01 -5.64
C GLY A 126 7.10 26.41 -6.99
N ILE A 127 8.37 26.54 -7.40
CA ILE A 127 8.88 26.02 -8.67
C ILE A 127 10.05 25.08 -8.40
N THR A 128 9.89 23.82 -8.80
CA THR A 128 10.70 22.70 -8.32
C THR A 128 11.81 22.27 -9.30
N GLY A 129 11.77 22.78 -10.53
CA GLY A 129 12.54 22.27 -11.67
C GLY A 129 12.00 20.94 -12.21
N LEU A 130 10.74 20.60 -11.92
CA LEU A 130 10.09 19.35 -12.36
C LEU A 130 8.91 19.67 -13.28
N HIS A 131 9.07 19.33 -14.56
CA HIS A 131 8.10 19.62 -15.63
C HIS A 131 6.66 19.18 -15.31
N ALA A 132 6.49 18.02 -14.66
CA ALA A 132 5.18 17.44 -14.40
C ALA A 132 4.20 18.39 -13.66
N VAL A 133 4.72 19.28 -12.79
CA VAL A 133 3.90 20.24 -12.03
C VAL A 133 4.23 21.70 -12.35
N ASP A 134 5.50 22.00 -12.63
CA ASP A 134 5.91 23.38 -12.87
C ASP A 134 5.30 23.94 -14.16
N ASP A 135 5.15 23.13 -15.21
CA ASP A 135 4.57 23.57 -16.49
C ASP A 135 3.10 23.98 -16.29
N VAL A 136 2.34 23.19 -15.51
CA VAL A 136 0.96 23.51 -15.13
C VAL A 136 0.90 24.74 -14.22
N THR A 137 1.84 24.86 -13.28
CA THR A 137 1.93 26.01 -12.37
C THR A 137 2.17 27.31 -13.15
N MET A 138 3.11 27.28 -14.10
CA MET A 138 3.41 28.41 -14.97
C MET A 138 2.23 28.79 -15.86
N ALA A 139 1.54 27.80 -16.43
CA ALA A 139 0.33 28.06 -17.20
C ALA A 139 -0.75 28.79 -16.38
N LEU A 140 -0.94 28.42 -15.10
CA LEU A 140 -1.89 29.09 -14.21
C LEU A 140 -1.45 30.51 -13.83
N ILE A 141 -0.15 30.73 -13.61
CA ILE A 141 0.41 32.08 -13.34
C ILE A 141 0.21 32.99 -14.56
N LEU A 142 0.52 32.50 -15.77
CA LEU A 142 0.28 33.24 -17.01
C LEU A 142 -1.21 33.51 -17.24
N GLY A 143 -2.08 32.62 -16.74
CA GLY A 143 -3.54 32.81 -16.68
C GLY A 143 -4.01 33.80 -15.61
N GLY A 144 -3.11 34.44 -14.87
CA GLY A 144 -3.42 35.49 -13.90
C GLY A 144 -3.62 35.01 -12.45
N GLN A 145 -3.38 33.72 -12.15
CA GLN A 145 -3.39 33.27 -10.76
C GLN A 145 -2.16 33.77 -10.00
N ASN A 146 -2.34 34.06 -8.72
CA ASN A 146 -1.20 34.28 -7.83
C ASN A 146 -0.43 32.96 -7.60
N LEU A 147 0.83 33.08 -7.18
CA LEU A 147 1.74 31.95 -7.01
C LEU A 147 1.17 30.83 -6.13
N ILE A 148 0.61 31.18 -4.96
CA ILE A 148 0.11 30.18 -4.01
C ILE A 148 -1.06 29.41 -4.61
N ALA A 149 -2.03 30.11 -5.19
CA ALA A 149 -3.17 29.49 -5.86
C ALA A 149 -2.73 28.59 -7.02
N ALA A 150 -1.76 29.04 -7.82
CA ALA A 150 -1.22 28.28 -8.95
C ALA A 150 -0.54 26.98 -8.48
N VAL A 151 0.35 27.07 -7.49
CA VAL A 151 1.11 25.91 -6.97
C VAL A 151 0.17 24.85 -6.40
N PHE A 152 -0.80 25.26 -5.57
CA PHE A 152 -1.73 24.31 -4.97
C PHE A 152 -2.72 23.73 -5.98
N SER A 153 -3.18 24.52 -6.95
CA SER A 153 -4.09 24.04 -7.99
C SER A 153 -3.39 23.07 -8.94
N ALA A 154 -2.17 23.41 -9.39
CA ALA A 154 -1.35 22.55 -10.22
C ALA A 154 -0.99 21.26 -9.50
N GLY A 155 -0.48 21.37 -8.26
CA GLY A 155 -0.10 20.22 -7.45
C GLY A 155 -1.27 19.30 -7.11
N MET A 156 -2.47 19.86 -6.84
CA MET A 156 -3.70 19.08 -6.74
C MET A 156 -4.01 18.33 -8.02
N LEU A 157 -4.08 19.04 -9.15
CA LEU A 157 -4.48 18.46 -10.43
C LEU A 157 -3.55 17.33 -10.85
N THR A 158 -2.24 17.59 -10.86
CA THR A 158 -1.24 16.62 -11.35
C THR A 158 -1.17 15.39 -10.46
N ASN A 159 -1.21 15.55 -9.13
CA ASN A 159 -1.22 14.40 -8.22
C ASN A 159 -2.54 13.64 -8.27
N LEU A 160 -3.68 14.30 -8.48
CA LEU A 160 -4.97 13.61 -8.58
C LEU A 160 -5.01 12.71 -9.82
N VAL A 161 -4.61 13.24 -10.98
CA VAL A 161 -4.55 12.46 -12.22
C VAL A 161 -3.53 11.34 -12.09
N ASP A 162 -2.32 11.63 -11.60
CA ASP A 162 -1.25 10.65 -11.40
C ASP A 162 -1.69 9.49 -10.49
N LYS A 163 -2.28 9.79 -9.33
CA LYS A 163 -2.63 8.76 -8.35
C LYS A 163 -3.90 7.99 -8.72
N VAL A 164 -4.86 8.59 -9.43
CA VAL A 164 -5.99 7.85 -10.00
C VAL A 164 -5.51 6.85 -11.04
N VAL A 165 -4.68 7.28 -12.00
CA VAL A 165 -4.10 6.39 -13.01
C VAL A 165 -3.26 5.30 -12.36
N SER A 166 -2.34 5.67 -11.46
CA SER A 166 -1.46 4.72 -10.77
C SER A 166 -2.24 3.70 -9.94
N ALA A 167 -3.26 4.12 -9.18
CA ALA A 167 -4.05 3.23 -8.34
C ALA A 167 -4.90 2.25 -9.15
N ILE A 168 -5.50 2.70 -10.27
CA ILE A 168 -6.27 1.81 -11.15
C ILE A 168 -5.35 0.73 -11.73
N VAL A 169 -4.22 1.11 -12.33
CA VAL A 169 -3.31 0.15 -12.95
C VAL A 169 -2.71 -0.79 -11.90
N ALA A 170 -2.29 -0.25 -10.75
CA ALA A 170 -1.76 -1.05 -9.66
C ALA A 170 -2.79 -2.04 -9.09
N GLY A 171 -4.04 -1.61 -8.95
CA GLY A 171 -5.13 -2.44 -8.46
C GLY A 171 -5.48 -3.57 -9.41
N ILE A 172 -5.57 -3.29 -10.72
CA ILE A 172 -5.78 -4.31 -11.76
C ILE A 172 -4.63 -5.33 -11.73
N LEU A 173 -3.38 -4.86 -11.62
CA LEU A 173 -2.21 -5.73 -11.53
C LEU A 173 -2.26 -6.60 -10.26
N PHE A 174 -2.61 -6.01 -9.11
CA PHE A 174 -2.81 -6.74 -7.86
C PHE A 174 -3.88 -7.83 -8.00
N ASP A 175 -5.03 -7.52 -8.59
CA ASP A 175 -6.10 -8.49 -8.82
C ASP A 175 -5.66 -9.63 -9.74
N ALA A 176 -4.93 -9.32 -10.81
CA ALA A 176 -4.38 -10.33 -11.71
C ALA A 176 -3.40 -11.26 -10.99
N LEU A 177 -2.53 -10.70 -10.13
CA LEU A 177 -1.58 -11.48 -9.32
C LEU A 177 -2.31 -12.35 -8.28
N GLN A 178 -3.34 -11.83 -7.63
CA GLN A 178 -4.14 -12.60 -6.66
C GLN A 178 -4.90 -13.75 -7.33
N ARG A 179 -5.42 -13.56 -8.55
CA ARG A 179 -6.08 -14.64 -9.29
C ARG A 179 -5.10 -15.77 -9.67
N ARG A 180 -3.86 -15.42 -10.03
CA ARG A 180 -2.83 -16.39 -10.44
C ARG A 180 -2.14 -17.09 -9.26
N TYR A 181 -1.91 -16.38 -8.16
CA TYR A 181 -1.04 -16.85 -7.06
C TYR A 181 -1.71 -16.83 -5.68
N GLY A 182 -2.98 -16.42 -5.58
CA GLY A 182 -3.68 -16.19 -4.30
C GLY A 182 -3.85 -17.44 -3.43
N SER A 183 -4.00 -18.62 -4.02
CA SER A 183 -4.05 -19.91 -3.29
C SER A 183 -2.73 -20.21 -2.54
N SER A 184 -1.59 -19.77 -3.10
CA SER A 184 -0.27 -19.91 -2.48
C SER A 184 0.04 -18.83 -1.43
N MET A 185 -0.58 -17.65 -1.55
CA MET A 185 -0.46 -16.54 -0.59
C MET A 185 -1.38 -16.72 0.63
N MET A 186 -2.69 -16.95 0.42
CA MET A 186 -3.69 -17.05 1.50
C MET A 186 -3.52 -18.32 2.36
N GLY A 187 -3.14 -19.46 1.78
CA GLY A 187 -2.88 -20.69 2.53
C GLY A 187 -1.78 -20.53 3.59
N ARG A 188 -0.82 -19.62 3.35
CA ARG A 188 0.30 -19.36 4.27
C ARG A 188 -0.02 -18.35 5.36
N GLU A 189 -0.89 -17.37 5.10
CA GLU A 189 -1.39 -16.43 6.13
C GLU A 189 -2.36 -17.12 7.10
N ARG A 190 -3.30 -17.94 6.61
CA ARG A 190 -4.23 -18.71 7.46
C ARG A 190 -3.50 -19.67 8.39
N SER A 191 -2.48 -20.38 7.90
CA SER A 191 -1.65 -21.27 8.72
C SER A 191 -0.88 -20.53 9.82
N ARG A 192 -0.44 -19.29 9.56
CA ARG A 192 0.31 -18.48 10.53
C ARG A 192 -0.60 -17.86 11.59
N SER A 193 -1.74 -17.30 11.19
CA SER A 193 -2.74 -16.79 12.14
C SER A 193 -3.34 -17.91 12.99
N GLY A 194 -3.58 -19.08 12.40
CA GLY A 194 -4.00 -20.28 13.15
C GLY A 194 -2.93 -20.75 14.14
N ARG A 195 -1.66 -20.78 13.74
CA ARG A 195 -0.54 -21.15 14.63
C ARG A 195 -0.33 -20.15 15.76
N LEU A 196 -0.42 -18.85 15.48
CA LEU A 196 -0.32 -17.80 16.50
C LEU A 196 -1.50 -17.83 17.46
N GLN A 197 -2.72 -18.04 16.97
CA GLN A 197 -3.88 -18.26 17.84
C GLN A 197 -3.75 -19.52 18.69
N TRP A 198 -3.21 -20.61 18.12
CA TRP A 198 -2.95 -21.85 18.85
C TRP A 198 -1.89 -21.67 19.94
N LEU A 199 -0.78 -20.98 19.65
CA LEU A 199 0.26 -20.67 20.63
C LEU A 199 -0.28 -19.78 21.75
N ARG A 200 -1.05 -18.75 21.39
CA ARG A 200 -1.70 -17.85 22.36
C ARG A 200 -2.72 -18.56 23.25
N ARG A 201 -3.39 -19.61 22.75
CA ARG A 201 -4.27 -20.48 23.56
C ARG A 201 -3.48 -21.40 24.50
N ARG A 202 -2.26 -21.82 24.13
CA ARG A 202 -1.41 -22.65 25.00
C ARG A 202 -0.71 -21.85 26.09
N GLU A 203 -0.42 -20.58 25.84
CA GLU A 203 0.19 -19.66 26.80
C GLU A 203 -0.83 -18.95 27.69
N ALA A 204 -2.14 -19.13 27.44
CA ALA A 204 -3.18 -18.61 28.32
C ALA A 204 -3.14 -19.36 29.66
N PRO A 205 -2.93 -18.68 30.80
CA PRO A 205 -3.01 -19.35 32.10
C PRO A 205 -4.41 -19.96 32.26
N MET A 206 -4.46 -21.25 32.56
CA MET A 206 -5.72 -21.93 32.89
C MET A 206 -6.28 -21.32 34.17
N VAL A 207 -7.16 -20.33 34.02
CA VAL A 207 -8.00 -19.86 35.12
C VAL A 207 -9.01 -20.97 35.37
N HIS A 208 -8.69 -21.85 36.33
CA HIS A 208 -9.65 -22.81 36.87
C HIS A 208 -10.80 -22.04 37.52
N HIS A 209 -11.87 -21.82 36.77
CA HIS A 209 -13.15 -21.43 37.34
C HIS A 209 -13.71 -22.64 38.10
N ARG A 210 -13.40 -22.74 39.39
CA ARG A 210 -14.08 -23.67 40.31
C ARG A 210 -15.55 -23.25 40.39
N SER A 211 -16.39 -23.83 39.55
CA SER A 211 -17.84 -23.82 39.75
C SER A 211 -18.18 -24.67 40.98
N GLY A 212 -18.88 -24.06 41.93
CA GLY A 212 -19.33 -24.69 43.15
C GLY A 212 -20.15 -25.96 42.89
N LEU A 213 -19.80 -27.00 43.63
CA LEU A 213 -20.55 -28.25 43.77
C LEU A 213 -21.94 -27.96 44.35
N VAL A 214 -22.99 -28.08 43.53
CA VAL A 214 -24.33 -28.41 44.02
C VAL A 214 -24.46 -29.93 43.94
N LYS A 215 -24.48 -30.60 45.10
CA LYS A 215 -24.79 -32.02 45.24
C LYS A 215 -26.25 -32.25 44.80
N GLY A 216 -26.44 -32.82 43.62
CA GLY A 216 -27.70 -33.42 43.19
C GLY A 216 -27.55 -34.93 43.13
N THR A 217 -28.14 -35.64 44.08
CA THR A 217 -28.24 -37.10 44.12
C THR A 217 -28.99 -37.62 42.89
N MET A 218 -28.37 -38.47 42.08
CA MET A 218 -29.08 -39.31 41.13
C MET A 218 -28.64 -40.78 41.22
N LYS A 219 -29.67 -41.60 41.38
CA LYS A 219 -29.75 -43.03 41.63
C LYS A 219 -29.12 -43.84 40.48
N ARG A 220 -28.32 -44.86 40.80
CA ARG A 220 -27.85 -45.87 39.82
C ARG A 220 -28.97 -46.85 39.46
N PRO A 221 -29.08 -47.28 38.20
CA PRO A 221 -29.61 -48.60 37.85
C PRO A 221 -28.48 -49.59 37.49
N SER A 222 -28.76 -50.86 37.79
CA SER A 222 -27.89 -52.05 37.69
C SER A 222 -27.59 -52.52 36.25
N PRO A 223 -26.58 -53.41 36.07
CA PRO A 223 -26.06 -53.83 34.77
C PRO A 223 -26.79 -55.04 34.18
N GLY A 224 -26.98 -55.04 32.85
CA GLY A 224 -27.41 -56.21 32.08
C GLY A 224 -28.07 -55.84 30.77
N ASP A 225 -27.32 -55.86 29.66
CA ASP A 225 -27.49 -56.86 28.61
C ASP A 225 -26.70 -56.51 27.33
N SER A 226 -26.16 -57.57 26.75
CA SER A 226 -25.12 -57.71 25.72
C SER A 226 -25.52 -57.31 24.29
N PRO A 227 -24.56 -57.21 23.34
CA PRO A 227 -24.77 -56.71 22.00
C PRO A 227 -25.13 -57.81 20.99
N ASN A 228 -25.97 -57.51 20.00
CA ASN A 228 -25.88 -57.99 18.61
C ASN A 228 -27.08 -57.52 17.79
N THR A 229 -26.83 -56.73 16.75
CA THR A 229 -27.07 -57.03 15.32
C THR A 229 -26.74 -55.81 14.46
#